data_AF-A0A956DEM2-F1
#
_entry.id   AF-A0A956DEM2-F1
#
_cell.length_a   1.000
_cell.length_b   1.000
_cell.length_c   1.000
_cell.angle_alpha   90.00
_cell.angle_beta   90.00
_cell.angle_gamma   90.00
#
_symmetry.space_group_name_H-M   'P 1'
#
loop_
_entity.id
_entity.type
_entity.pdbx_description
1 polymer ?
#
loop_
_entity_poly.entity_id
_entity_poly.type
_entity_poly.pdbx_seq_one_letter_code
_entity_poly.pdbx_strand_id
1 'polypeptide(L)'
;GEGWHNNHHRYQSATRNGFYWWEIDLTYYVLKLLSFVGIVWNLRPVPEKVLAEGRAADAERKAGRKPAPVEERGRLPKGALDAPA
;
A
#
# COMPACT_ATOMS: atom_id res chain seq x y z
N GLY A 1 -9.89 15.74 0.17
CA GLY A 1 -8.59 15.50 0.85
C GLY A 1 -8.65 14.26 1.71
N GLU A 2 -9.66 14.13 2.57
CA GLU A 2 -9.64 13.20 3.71
C GLU A 2 -9.79 11.71 3.41
N GLY A 3 -10.18 11.32 2.18
CA GLY A 3 -10.48 9.92 1.83
C GLY A 3 -9.29 9.02 1.48
N TRP A 4 -8.14 9.60 1.09
CA TRP A 4 -6.97 8.84 0.60
C TRP A 4 -5.70 9.04 1.45
N HIS A 5 -5.84 9.64 2.63
CA HIS A 5 -4.71 9.89 3.52
C HIS A 5 -3.96 8.58 3.90
N ASN A 6 -4.66 7.45 3.98
CA ASN A 6 -4.04 6.15 4.23
C ASN A 6 -3.11 5.71 3.09
N ASN A 7 -3.51 5.93 1.84
CA ASN A 7 -2.70 5.66 0.66
C ASN A 7 -1.51 6.63 0.61
N HIS A 8 -1.72 7.90 0.94
CA HIS A 8 -0.65 8.91 1.04
C HIS A 8 0.41 8.51 2.09
N HIS A 9 0.02 8.08 3.28
CA HIS A 9 0.96 7.56 4.29
C HIS A 9 1.65 6.27 3.85
N ARG A 10 0.99 5.43 3.05
CA ARG A 10 1.57 4.18 2.53
C ARG A 10 2.70 4.45 1.54
N TYR A 11 2.55 5.44 0.66
CA TYR A 11 3.57 5.79 -0.32
C TYR A 11 3.48 7.26 -0.74
N GLN A 12 4.03 8.14 0.11
CA GLN A 12 4.03 9.61 -0.08
C GLN A 12 4.79 10.09 -1.33
N SER A 13 5.66 9.25 -1.90
CA SER A 13 6.45 9.60 -3.09
C SER A 13 5.66 9.48 -4.40
N ALA A 14 4.44 8.92 -4.40
CA ALA A 14 3.57 8.95 -5.56
C ALA A 14 2.91 10.32 -5.70
N THR A 15 2.80 10.80 -6.93
CA THR A 15 2.16 12.09 -7.24
C THR A 15 0.64 12.05 -7.10
N ARG A 16 0.04 10.85 -7.06
CA ARG A 16 -1.40 10.63 -6.84
C ARG A 16 -1.65 10.09 -5.44
N ASN A 17 -2.70 10.58 -4.80
CA ASN A 17 -3.18 10.13 -3.49
C ASN A 17 -4.12 8.93 -3.62
N GLY A 18 -4.98 8.90 -4.65
CA GLY A 18 -5.68 7.66 -5.03
C GLY A 18 -4.70 6.71 -5.69
N PHE A 19 -4.72 5.42 -5.40
CA PHE A 19 -3.91 4.35 -6.00
C PHE A 19 -4.67 3.59 -7.07
N TYR A 20 -5.98 3.40 -6.92
CA TYR A 20 -6.80 2.65 -7.88
C TYR A 20 -7.60 3.55 -8.82
N TRP A 21 -8.13 3.00 -9.92
CA TRP A 21 -8.81 3.80 -10.96
C TRP A 21 -10.18 4.33 -10.53
N TRP A 22 -10.86 3.65 -9.60
CA TRP A 22 -12.12 4.10 -9.00
C TRP A 22 -11.92 5.17 -7.92
N GLU A 23 -10.68 5.40 -7.49
CA GLU A 23 -10.33 6.40 -6.48
C GLU A 23 -10.16 7.75 -7.17
N ILE A 24 -11.22 8.57 -7.10
CA ILE A 24 -11.22 9.88 -7.74
C ILE A 24 -10.23 10.81 -7.04
N ASP A 25 -9.21 11.24 -7.78
CA ASP A 25 -8.17 12.16 -7.35
C ASP A 25 -8.16 13.39 -8.28
N LEU A 26 -8.92 14.41 -7.87
CA LEU A 26 -9.04 15.69 -8.59
C LEU A 26 -7.67 16.38 -8.76
N THR A 27 -6.82 16.34 -7.74
CA THR A 27 -5.50 16.97 -7.78
C THR A 27 -4.61 16.30 -8.81
N TYR A 28 -4.59 14.96 -8.86
CA TYR A 28 -3.84 14.22 -9.88
C TYR A 28 -4.36 14.51 -11.29
N TYR A 29 -5.68 14.63 -11.48
CA TYR A 29 -6.23 15.00 -12.80
C TYR A 29 -5.80 16.40 -13.25
N VAL A 30 -5.78 17.38 -12.34
CA VAL A 30 -5.24 18.71 -12.64
C VAL A 30 -3.76 18.62 -13.00
N LEU A 31 -2.94 17.88 -12.24
CA LEU A 31 -1.52 17.69 -12.56
C LEU A 31 -1.30 16.98 -13.89
N LYS A 32 -2.17 16.02 -14.25
CA LYS A 32 -2.11 15.34 -15.55
C LYS A 32 -2.42 16.32 -16.69
N LEU A 33 -3.41 17.19 -16.52
CA LEU A 33 -3.72 18.25 -17.49
C LEU A 33 -2.56 19.23 -17.63
N LEU A 34 -1.98 19.67 -16.52
CA LEU A 34 -0.79 20.52 -16.49
C LEU A 34 0.42 19.83 -17.15
N SER A 35 0.52 18.51 -17.02
CA SER A 35 1.57 17.73 -17.68
C SER A 35 1.36 17.63 -19.19
N PHE A 36 0.11 17.54 -19.63
CA PHE A 36 -0.24 17.52 -21.04
C PHE A 36 0.11 18.85 -21.75
N VAL A 37 -0.07 19.97 -21.07
CA VAL A 37 0.31 21.30 -21.59
C VAL A 37 1.79 21.65 -21.36
N GLY A 38 2.58 20.74 -20.77
CA GLY A 38 4.03 20.91 -20.58
C GLY A 38 4.44 21.79 -19.39
N ILE A 39 3.51 22.13 -18.48
CA ILE A 39 3.81 22.96 -17.29
C ILE A 39 4.51 22.13 -16.20
N VAL A 40 4.11 20.88 -16.04
CA VAL A 40 4.75 19.94 -15.11
C VAL A 40 5.18 18.67 -15.84
N TRP A 41 6.25 18.06 -15.38
CA TRP A 41 6.77 16.81 -15.94
C TRP A 41 7.22 15.90 -14.80
N ASN A 42 7.47 14.62 -15.11
CA ASN A 42 7.94 13.63 -14.14
C ASN A 42 6.94 13.30 -13.02
N LEU A 43 5.66 13.11 -13.37
CA LEU A 43 4.66 12.60 -12.44
C LEU A 43 5.05 11.18 -12.01
N ARG A 44 5.31 10.96 -10.72
CA ARG A 44 5.77 9.68 -10.18
C ARG A 44 4.57 8.76 -9.94
N PRO A 45 4.48 7.62 -10.65
CA PRO A 45 3.39 6.68 -10.44
C PRO A 45 3.56 5.92 -9.12
N VAL A 46 2.48 5.27 -8.69
CA VAL A 46 2.53 4.30 -7.59
C VAL A 46 3.19 3.02 -8.11
N PRO A 47 4.23 2.47 -7.45
CA PRO A 47 4.86 1.22 -7.89
C PRO A 47 3.90 0.04 -7.79
N GLU A 48 3.95 -0.88 -8.75
CA GLU A 48 3.08 -2.07 -8.80
C GLU A 48 3.21 -2.93 -7.53
N LYS A 49 4.41 -2.98 -6.92
CA LYS A 49 4.64 -3.67 -5.65
C LYS A 49 3.76 -3.14 -4.53
N VAL A 50 3.61 -1.81 -4.43
CA VAL A 50 2.77 -1.17 -3.39
C VAL A 50 1.29 -1.50 -3.62
N LEU A 51 0.84 -1.52 -4.88
CA LEU A 51 -0.51 -1.92 -5.25
C LEU A 51 -0.77 -3.41 -4.98
N ALA A 52 0.20 -4.28 -5.25
CA ALA A 52 0.11 -5.71 -4.97
C ALA A 52 0.02 -5.98 -3.46
N GLU A 53 0.86 -5.32 -2.65
CA GLU A 53 0.80 -5.41 -1.19
C GLU A 53 -0.54 -4.93 -0.62
N GLY A 54 -1.07 -3.81 -1.14
CA GLY A 54 -2.39 -3.30 -0.77
C GLY A 54 -3.51 -4.31 -1.05
N ARG A 55 -3.55 -4.84 -2.29
CA ARG A 55 -4.53 -5.87 -2.69
C ARG A 55 -4.42 -7.15 -1.86
N ALA A 56 -3.21 -7.60 -1.53
CA ALA A 56 -3.00 -8.78 -0.69
C ALA A 56 -3.54 -8.57 0.73
N ALA A 57 -3.25 -7.41 1.34
CA ALA A 57 -3.77 -7.07 2.66
C ALA A 57 -5.31 -6.97 2.67
N ASP A 58 -5.91 -6.41 1.62
CA ASP A 58 -7.37 -6.34 1.47
C ASP A 58 -7.99 -7.73 1.30
N ALA A 59 -7.33 -8.62 0.57
CA ALA A 59 -7.76 -10.01 0.41
C ALA A 59 -7.73 -10.78 1.74
N GLU A 60 -6.66 -10.64 2.54
CA GLU A 60 -6.56 -11.25 3.88
C GLU A 60 -7.65 -10.72 4.82
N ARG A 61 -7.91 -9.41 4.80
CA ARG A 61 -9.00 -8.79 5.57
C ARG A 61 -10.37 -9.35 5.18
N LYS A 62 -10.65 -9.48 3.87
CA LYS A 62 -11.90 -10.08 3.36
C LYS A 62 -12.03 -11.55 3.72
N ALA A 63 -10.92 -12.28 3.76
CA ALA A 63 -10.90 -13.68 4.20
C ALA A 63 -11.07 -13.84 5.73
N GLY A 64 -11.21 -12.74 6.49
CA GLY A 64 -11.38 -12.77 7.94
C GLY A 64 -10.12 -13.22 8.69
N ARG A 65 -8.97 -13.33 8.01
CA ARG A 65 -7.70 -13.72 8.62
C ARG A 65 -7.15 -12.50 9.38
N LYS A 66 -7.10 -12.58 10.71
CA LYS A 66 -6.35 -11.57 11.48
C LYS A 66 -4.86 -11.77 11.20
N PRO A 67 -4.10 -10.70 10.93
CA PRO A 67 -2.65 -10.82 10.87
C PRO A 67 -2.17 -11.37 12.22
N ALA A 68 -1.33 -12.42 12.17
CA ALA A 68 -0.76 -12.99 13.39
C ALA A 68 -0.11 -11.87 14.21
N PRO A 69 -0.35 -11.80 15.53
CA PRO A 69 0.26 -10.80 16.39
C PRO A 69 1.77 -10.75 16.14
N VAL A 70 2.33 -9.54 16.07
CA VAL A 70 3.75 -9.31 15.77
C VAL A 70 4.67 -10.08 16.74
N GLU A 71 4.19 -10.34 17.97
CA GLU A 71 4.83 -11.18 19.00
C GLU A 71 5.11 -12.64 18.59
N GLU A 72 4.32 -13.22 17.68
CA GLU A 72 4.45 -14.64 17.30
C GLU A 72 5.45 -14.86 16.16
N ARG A 73 5.82 -13.79 15.45
CA ARG A 73 6.69 -13.85 14.26
C ARG A 73 8.18 -14.03 14.59
N GLY A 74 8.56 -13.85 15.85
CA GLY A 74 9.94 -14.02 16.36
C GLY A 74 10.07 -15.03 17.50
N ARG A 75 8.98 -15.68 17.92
CA ARG A 75 9.01 -16.69 18.98
C ARG A 75 9.35 -18.04 18.35
N LEU A 76 10.60 -18.46 18.47
CA LEU A 76 10.96 -19.86 18.24
C LEU A 76 10.04 -20.74 19.10
N PRO A 77 9.50 -21.85 18.54
CA PRO A 77 8.60 -22.72 19.28
C PRO A 77 9.31 -23.22 20.55
N LYS A 78 8.75 -22.91 21.72
CA LYS A 78 9.16 -23.53 22.99
C LYS A 78 8.82 -25.01 22.88
N GLY A 79 9.84 -25.83 22.64
CA GLY A 79 9.75 -27.27 22.39
C GLY A 79 10.77 -27.80 21.37
N ALA A 80 11.56 -26.93 20.73
CA ALA A 80 12.65 -27.37 19.85
C ALA A 80 13.96 -27.76 20.60
N LEU A 81 13.97 -27.79 21.94
CA LEU A 81 15.15 -28.12 22.75
C LEU A 81 15.09 -29.55 23.34
N ASP A 82 14.05 -30.30 23.05
CA ASP A 82 13.73 -31.57 23.71
C ASP A 82 13.73 -32.77 22.75
N ALA A 83 14.22 -32.59 21.51
CA ALA A 83 14.46 -33.71 20.61
C ALA A 83 15.73 -34.47 21.03
N PRO A 84 15.64 -35.75 21.45
CA PRO A 84 16.82 -36.56 21.70
C PRO A 84 17.58 -36.84 20.39
N ALA A 85 18.91 -36.86 20.50
CA ALA A 85 19.88 -37.08 19.44
C ALA A 85 19.82 -38.49 18.82
#